data_AF-A0A6G0MGA3-F1
#
_entry.id   AF-A0A6G0MGA3-F1
#
_cell.length_a   1.000
_cell.length_b   1.000
_cell.length_c   1.000
_cell.angle_alpha   90.00
_cell.angle_beta   90.00
_cell.angle_gamma   90.00
#
_symmetry.space_group_name_H-M   'P 1'
#
loop_
_entity.id
_entity.type
_entity.pdbx_description
1 polymer ?
#
loop_
_entity_poly.entity_id
_entity_poly.type
_entity_poly.pdbx_seq_one_letter_code
_entity_poly.pdbx_strand_id
1 'polypeptide(L)'
;MGKERFIPSPFGELILSDADKVALKDFAYSFFEEQVAKYKEFIADGSPKVNEQVWKYMKSKEGTRVYVERNPIVREAQMGSKATDYPALL
;
A
#
# COMPACT_ATOMS: atom_id res chain seq x y z
N MET A 1 -34.90 14.07 9.68
CA MET A 1 -34.42 14.16 8.29
C MET A 1 -32.94 14.54 8.31
N GLY A 2 -32.04 13.57 8.40
CA GLY A 2 -30.60 13.82 8.29
C GLY A 2 -30.19 13.71 6.82
N LYS A 3 -30.00 14.84 6.14
CA LYS A 3 -29.28 14.85 4.86
C LYS A 3 -27.81 14.69 5.20
N GLU A 4 -27.37 13.44 5.33
CA GLU A 4 -25.95 13.16 5.51
C GLU A 4 -25.18 13.78 4.34
N ARG A 5 -24.16 14.54 4.73
CA ARG A 5 -23.31 15.33 3.88
C ARG A 5 -22.44 14.36 3.08
N PHE A 6 -22.91 13.94 1.91
CA PHE A 6 -22.04 13.34 0.92
C PHE A 6 -20.97 14.37 0.59
N ILE A 7 -19.77 14.20 1.15
CA ILE A 7 -18.60 14.97 0.78
C ILE A 7 -18.33 14.57 -0.67
N PRO A 8 -18.43 15.49 -1.65
CA PRO A 8 -18.08 15.19 -3.02
C PRO A 8 -16.64 14.67 -3.04
N SER A 9 -16.37 13.66 -3.86
CA SER A 9 -15.01 13.16 -4.04
C SER A 9 -14.06 14.36 -4.24
N PRO A 10 -12.96 14.46 -3.47
CA PRO A 10 -11.98 15.52 -3.67
C PRO A 10 -11.23 15.35 -5.01
N PHE A 11 -11.37 14.19 -5.64
CA PHE A 11 -10.86 13.89 -6.97
C PHE A 11 -11.98 14.10 -8.00
N GLY A 12 -11.65 14.77 -9.10
CA GLY A 12 -12.56 14.97 -10.23
C GLY A 12 -12.91 13.66 -10.94
N GLU A 13 -13.73 13.76 -11.99
CA GLU A 13 -14.08 12.60 -12.81
C GLU A 13 -12.83 11.99 -13.47
N LEU A 14 -12.68 10.68 -13.31
CA LEU A 14 -11.60 9.93 -13.92
C LEU A 14 -11.98 9.57 -15.36
N ILE A 15 -11.42 10.31 -16.32
CA ILE A 15 -11.63 10.07 -17.75
C ILE A 15 -10.49 9.17 -18.26
N LEU A 16 -10.84 7.96 -18.71
CA LEU A 16 -9.88 6.99 -19.24
C LEU A 16 -10.23 6.63 -20.68
N SER A 17 -9.22 6.57 -21.54
CA SER A 17 -9.38 5.93 -22.85
C SER A 17 -9.60 4.43 -22.69
N ASP A 18 -10.12 3.76 -23.72
CA ASP A 18 -10.28 2.30 -23.67
C ASP A 18 -8.93 1.58 -23.58
N ALA A 19 -7.87 2.16 -24.17
CA ALA A 19 -6.51 1.68 -24.02
C ALA A 19 -6.01 1.76 -22.56
N ASP A 20 -6.25 2.89 -21.88
CA ASP A 20 -5.85 3.06 -20.47
C ASP A 20 -6.60 2.08 -19.56
N LYS A 21 -7.88 1.81 -19.84
CA LYS A 21 -8.67 0.82 -19.09
C LYS A 21 -8.08 -0.59 -19.23
N VAL A 22 -7.63 -0.96 -20.44
CA VAL A 22 -6.98 -2.26 -20.67
C VAL A 22 -5.63 -2.30 -19.95
N ALA A 23 -4.80 -1.27 -20.10
CA ALA A 23 -3.49 -1.20 -19.46
C ALA A 23 -3.59 -1.26 -17.92
N LEU A 24 -4.57 -0.59 -17.32
CA LEU A 24 -4.81 -0.65 -15.87
C LEU A 24 -5.24 -2.04 -15.40
N LYS A 25 -6.05 -2.75 -16.21
CA LYS A 25 -6.43 -4.14 -15.90
C LYS A 25 -5.23 -5.05 -15.98
N ASP A 26 -4.45 -4.97 -17.04
CA ASP A 26 -3.26 -5.80 -17.24
C ASP A 26 -2.26 -5.57 -16.10
N PHE A 27 -2.01 -4.30 -15.75
CA PHE A 27 -1.21 -3.94 -14.59
C PHE A 27 -1.75 -4.55 -13.29
N ALA A 28 -3.07 -4.45 -13.04
CA ALA A 28 -3.66 -4.98 -11.83
C ALA A 28 -3.53 -6.50 -11.73
N TYR A 29 -3.71 -7.22 -12.84
CA TYR A 29 -3.52 -8.68 -12.89
C TYR A 29 -2.07 -9.06 -12.62
N SER A 30 -1.11 -8.45 -13.33
CA SER A 30 0.31 -8.73 -13.12
C SER A 30 0.76 -8.38 -11.70
N PHE A 31 0.34 -7.23 -11.17
CA PHE A 31 0.63 -6.83 -9.80
C PHE A 31 0.10 -7.86 -8.81
N PHE A 32 -1.16 -8.30 -8.97
CA PHE A 32 -1.76 -9.29 -8.08
C PHE A 32 -1.00 -10.62 -8.12
N GLU A 33 -0.69 -11.13 -9.31
CA GLU A 33 0.05 -12.38 -9.47
C GLU A 33 1.43 -12.31 -8.80
N GLU A 34 2.17 -11.22 -9.00
CA GLU A 34 3.47 -11.00 -8.38
C GLU A 34 3.38 -10.93 -6.85
N GLN A 35 2.40 -10.20 -6.31
CA GLN A 35 2.26 -10.08 -4.85
C GLN A 35 1.84 -11.41 -4.21
N VAL A 36 0.96 -12.17 -4.86
CA VAL A 36 0.55 -13.50 -4.37
C VAL A 36 1.73 -14.47 -4.37
N ALA A 37 2.58 -14.43 -5.41
CA ALA A 37 3.78 -15.26 -5.46
C ALA A 37 4.74 -14.94 -4.30
N LYS A 38 5.05 -13.65 -4.08
CA LYS A 38 5.90 -13.19 -2.96
C LYS A 38 5.32 -13.57 -1.60
N TYR A 39 4.00 -13.44 -1.43
CA TYR A 39 3.35 -13.81 -0.18
C TYR A 39 3.39 -15.33 0.06
N LYS A 40 3.16 -16.14 -0.98
CA LYS A 40 3.26 -17.62 -0.88
C LYS A 40 4.66 -18.05 -0.45
N GLU A 41 5.71 -17.47 -1.04
CA GLU A 41 7.09 -17.71 -0.65
C GLU A 41 7.34 -17.30 0.81
N PHE A 42 6.86 -16.12 1.21
CA PHE A 42 7.02 -15.60 2.57
C PHE A 42 6.41 -16.50 3.66
N ILE A 43 5.31 -17.21 3.36
CA ILE A 43 4.64 -18.10 4.32
C ILE A 43 5.04 -19.57 4.22
N ALA A 44 5.81 -19.96 3.18
CA ALA A 44 6.08 -21.36 2.84
C ALA A 44 6.71 -22.15 4.01
N ASP A 45 7.60 -21.53 4.77
CA ASP A 45 8.35 -22.18 5.85
C ASP A 45 7.61 -22.21 7.20
N GLY A 46 6.32 -21.82 7.22
CA GLY A 46 5.47 -21.83 8.42
C GLY A 46 5.85 -20.82 9.51
N SER A 47 6.93 -20.06 9.32
CA SER A 47 7.36 -18.98 10.22
C SER A 47 7.69 -17.72 9.42
N PRO A 48 6.67 -16.92 9.05
CA PRO A 48 6.90 -15.74 8.22
C PRO A 48 7.79 -14.72 8.96
N LYS A 49 8.96 -14.44 8.40
CA LYS A 49 9.98 -13.55 8.98
C LYS A 49 10.45 -12.54 7.96
N VAL A 50 10.38 -11.28 8.33
CA VAL A 50 10.94 -10.19 7.51
C VAL A 50 12.45 -10.10 7.73
N ASN A 51 13.18 -9.57 6.75
CA ASN A 51 14.59 -9.25 6.93
C ASN A 51 14.74 -8.05 7.89
N GLU A 52 15.22 -8.30 9.11
CA GLU A 52 15.35 -7.29 10.17
C GLU A 52 16.40 -6.20 9.87
N GLN A 53 17.29 -6.43 8.91
CA GLN A 53 18.22 -5.40 8.41
C GLN A 53 17.51 -4.35 7.55
N VAL A 54 16.41 -4.75 6.90
CA VAL A 54 15.57 -3.86 6.08
C VAL A 54 14.41 -3.31 6.89
N TRP A 55 13.80 -4.15 7.74
CA TRP A 55 12.57 -3.85 8.46
C TRP A 55 12.80 -3.75 9.98
N LYS A 56 12.37 -2.65 10.58
CA LYS A 56 12.34 -2.45 12.03
C LYS A 56 10.94 -2.79 12.55
N TYR A 57 10.88 -3.62 13.58
CA TYR A 57 9.64 -3.91 14.29
C TYR A 57 9.04 -2.66 14.94
N MET A 58 7.73 -2.45 14.76
CA MET A 58 6.98 -1.33 15.35
C MET A 58 6.08 -1.81 16.48
N LYS A 59 5.14 -2.71 16.20
CA LYS A 59 4.16 -3.19 17.17
C LYS A 59 3.56 -4.54 16.77
N SER A 60 2.95 -5.22 17.72
CA SER A 60 2.12 -6.40 17.49
C SER A 60 0.78 -6.26 18.19
N LYS A 61 -0.30 -6.65 17.53
CA LYS A 61 -1.64 -6.71 18.11
C LYS A 61 -2.40 -7.88 17.47
N GLU A 62 -3.05 -8.70 18.29
CA GLU A 62 -3.95 -9.77 17.82
C GLU A 62 -3.32 -10.68 16.74
N GLY A 63 -2.08 -11.14 16.98
CA GLY A 63 -1.36 -12.00 16.03
C GLY A 63 -0.78 -11.27 14.80
N THR A 64 -1.11 -9.99 14.61
CA THR A 64 -0.55 -9.15 13.53
C THR A 64 0.72 -8.46 14.01
N ARG A 65 1.78 -8.47 13.18
CA ARG A 65 3.02 -7.73 13.42
C ARG A 65 3.18 -6.63 12.37
N VAL A 66 3.49 -5.43 12.83
CA VAL A 66 3.73 -4.26 11.99
C VAL A 66 5.22 -3.93 12.02
N TYR A 67 5.77 -3.67 10.84
CA TYR A 67 7.16 -3.29 10.63
C TYR A 67 7.23 -2.00 9.80
N VAL A 68 8.32 -1.27 9.95
CA VAL A 68 8.68 -0.10 9.13
C VAL A 68 10.01 -0.36 8.44
N GLU A 69 10.16 0.09 7.20
CA GLU A 69 11.44 0.08 6.51
C GLU A 69 12.44 1.02 7.19
N ARG A 70 13.67 0.55 7.46
CA ARG A 70 14.69 1.31 8.18
C ARG A 70 15.25 2.48 7.37
N ASN A 71 15.36 2.32 6.06
CA ASN A 71 15.87 3.32 5.12
C ASN A 71 14.83 3.55 4.02
N PRO A 72 13.68 4.20 4.33
CA PRO A 72 12.67 4.42 3.33
C PRO A 72 13.24 5.28 2.21
N ILE A 73 12.99 4.89 0.96
CA ILE A 73 13.24 5.77 -0.18
C ILE A 73 12.31 6.97 0.00
N VAL A 74 12.86 8.12 0.42
CA VAL A 74 12.11 9.37 0.50
C VAL A 74 11.72 9.73 -0.93
N ARG A 75 10.50 9.37 -1.34
CA ARG A 75 9.88 9.97 -2.51
C ARG A 75 9.45 11.35 -2.08
N GLU A 76 10.29 12.35 -2.36
CA GLU A 76 9.91 13.75 -2.17
C GLU A 76 8.65 14.01 -3.01
N ALA A 77 7.48 14.04 -2.36
CA ALA A 77 6.31 14.65 -2.97
C ALA A 77 6.71 16.09 -3.30
N GLN A 78 6.47 16.55 -4.53
CA GLN A 78 6.80 17.90 -5.03
C GLN A 78 6.11 19.06 -4.27
N MET A 79 5.59 18.83 -3.06
CA MET A 79 5.02 19.84 -2.17
C MET A 79 5.68 19.78 -0.78
N GLY A 80 6.94 20.21 -0.68
CA GLY A 80 7.55 20.89 0.48
C GLY A 80 7.41 20.29 1.88
N SER A 81 6.93 19.06 2.01
CA SER A 81 6.61 18.42 3.29
C SER A 81 7.30 17.07 3.26
N LYS A 82 8.18 16.81 4.24
CA LYS A 82 8.72 15.46 4.47
C LYS A 82 7.57 14.58 4.98
N ALA A 83 6.70 14.16 4.08
CA ALA A 83 5.70 13.14 4.34
C ALA A 83 6.45 11.81 4.37
N THR A 84 6.88 11.39 5.55
CA THR A 84 7.15 9.98 5.75
C THR A 84 5.83 9.26 5.57
N ASP A 85 5.76 8.40 4.55
CA ASP A 85 4.61 7.63 4.05
C ASP A 85 4.13 6.54 5.06
N TYR A 86 4.18 6.85 6.35
CA TYR A 86 3.51 6.02 7.34
C TYR A 86 2.01 6.21 7.12
N PRO A 87 1.25 5.17 6.71
CA PRO A 87 -0.19 5.26 6.84
C PRO A 87 -0.47 5.63 8.29
N ALA A 88 -1.29 6.65 8.52
CA ALA A 88 -1.82 6.94 9.83
C ALA A 88 -2.61 5.70 10.26
N LEU A 89 -1.95 4.78 10.96
CA LEU A 89 -2.58 3.60 11.55
C LEU A 89 -3.38 4.08 12.76
N LEU A 90 -4.51 4.73 12.48
CA LEU A 90 -5.58 5.06 13.40
C LEU A 90 -6.80 4.20 13.06
#